data_AF-A0A2J7RC65-F1
#
_entry.id   AF-A0A2J7RC65-F1
#
_cell.length_a   1.000
_cell.length_b   1.000
_cell.length_c   1.000
_cell.angle_alpha   90.00
_cell.angle_beta   90.00
_cell.angle_gamma   90.00
#
_symmetry.space_group_name_H-M   'P 1'
#
loop_
_entity.id
_entity.type
_entity.pdbx_description
1 polymer ?
#
loop_
_entity_poly.entity_id
_entity_poly.type
_entity_poly.pdbx_seq_one_letter_code
_entity_poly.pdbx_strand_id
1 'polypeptide(L)'
;MVVFSWLQYPMTILYDPARKKEPSSQYVTERETCLKYFEKWSERDQVEFVEHLLSRMCHYQHGHINSYLKPMLQRDFISLLPKKGLDHVAESILSYLDADSLCAAELVCKEWYRVISEGMLWKKLIERKVRTDSLWRGLAERRGWIQYLFKPKPGESHPNHSFYRTLFPKIIQDIDVS
;
A
#
# COMPACT_ATOMS: atom_id res chain seq x y z
N MET A 1 -37.96 -24.79 12.46
CA MET A 1 -36.66 -24.30 12.95
C MET A 1 -35.59 -24.77 11.97
N VAL A 2 -34.77 -23.83 11.54
CA VAL A 2 -33.93 -23.88 10.33
C VAL A 2 -32.78 -24.86 10.49
N VAL A 3 -32.71 -25.86 9.61
CA VAL A 3 -31.51 -26.67 9.40
C VAL A 3 -30.67 -25.96 8.34
N PHE A 4 -29.54 -25.39 8.76
CA PHE A 4 -28.52 -24.85 7.87
C PHE A 4 -27.85 -26.01 7.12
N SER A 5 -28.33 -26.29 5.90
CA SER A 5 -27.62 -27.14 4.95
C SER A 5 -26.57 -26.30 4.24
N TRP A 6 -25.31 -26.57 4.57
CA TRP A 6 -24.14 -26.11 3.83
C TRP A 6 -24.10 -26.82 2.47
N LEU A 7 -24.64 -26.18 1.43
CA LEU A 7 -24.35 -26.57 0.06
C LEU A 7 -23.13 -25.79 -0.42
N GLN A 8 -22.04 -26.54 -0.49
CA GLN A 8 -20.75 -26.19 -1.06
C GLN A 8 -20.91 -25.90 -2.56
N TYR A 9 -20.92 -24.63 -2.94
CA TYR A 9 -20.82 -24.24 -4.34
C TYR A 9 -19.35 -24.34 -4.79
N PRO A 10 -19.05 -25.07 -5.88
CA PRO A 10 -17.68 -25.23 -6.35
C PRO A 10 -17.12 -23.91 -6.90
N MET A 11 -16.17 -23.37 -6.15
CA MET A 11 -15.25 -22.30 -6.52
C MET A 11 -14.21 -22.85 -7.51
N THR A 12 -14.51 -22.86 -8.81
CA THR A 12 -13.51 -22.93 -9.90
C THR A 12 -14.19 -22.82 -11.27
N ILE A 13 -14.37 -21.60 -11.77
CA ILE A 13 -14.20 -21.38 -13.20
C ILE A 13 -12.85 -20.69 -13.35
N LEU A 14 -11.87 -21.51 -13.70
CA LEU A 14 -10.56 -21.09 -14.16
C LEU A 14 -10.74 -19.98 -15.20
N TYR A 15 -10.11 -18.84 -14.93
CA TYR A 15 -9.83 -17.84 -15.95
C TYR A 15 -8.95 -18.52 -17.02
N ASP A 16 -9.56 -18.94 -18.13
CA ASP A 16 -8.87 -19.42 -19.32
C ASP A 16 -8.46 -18.20 -20.18
N PRO A 17 -7.17 -17.84 -20.26
CA PRO A 17 -6.73 -16.69 -21.04
C PRO A 17 -6.71 -16.96 -22.56
N ALA A 18 -7.06 -18.18 -23.02
CA ALA A 18 -6.70 -18.68 -24.35
C ALA A 18 -7.83 -18.64 -25.41
N ARG A 19 -8.94 -17.94 -25.19
CA ARG A 19 -9.95 -17.68 -26.24
C ARG A 19 -10.39 -16.23 -26.28
N LYS A 20 -9.51 -15.34 -26.72
CA LYS A 20 -9.96 -14.03 -27.24
C LYS A 20 -10.66 -14.28 -28.57
N LYS A 21 -11.99 -14.47 -28.52
CA LYS A 21 -12.83 -14.46 -29.72
C LYS A 21 -12.66 -13.10 -30.37
N GLU A 22 -12.28 -13.06 -31.65
CA GLU A 22 -12.13 -11.79 -32.35
C GLU A 22 -13.44 -10.99 -32.25
N PRO A 23 -13.36 -9.68 -31.95
CA PRO A 23 -14.55 -8.85 -31.90
C PRO A 23 -15.25 -8.87 -33.26
N SER A 24 -16.59 -8.93 -33.27
CA SER A 24 -17.34 -8.93 -34.52
C SER A 24 -17.07 -7.64 -35.30
N SER A 25 -17.05 -7.73 -36.64
CA SER A 25 -16.90 -6.56 -37.52
C SER A 25 -17.95 -5.48 -37.26
N GLN A 26 -19.17 -5.91 -36.93
CA GLN A 26 -20.26 -5.04 -36.49
C GLN A 26 -19.89 -4.25 -35.23
N TYR A 27 -19.45 -4.93 -34.17
CA TYR A 27 -19.06 -4.26 -32.91
C TYR A 27 -17.92 -3.27 -33.14
N VAL A 28 -16.93 -3.62 -33.95
CA VAL A 28 -15.82 -2.70 -34.28
C VAL A 28 -16.36 -1.42 -34.92
N THR A 29 -17.24 -1.54 -35.93
CA THR A 29 -17.81 -0.38 -36.64
C THR A 29 -18.67 0.49 -35.74
N GLU A 30 -19.51 -0.12 -34.90
CA GLU A 30 -20.36 0.58 -33.93
C GLU A 30 -19.51 1.28 -32.86
N ARG A 31 -18.48 0.60 -32.32
CA ARG A 31 -17.55 1.17 -31.35
C ARG A 31 -16.85 2.41 -31.89
N GLU A 32 -16.30 2.35 -33.11
CA GLU A 32 -15.62 3.49 -33.73
C GLU A 32 -16.58 4.68 -33.91
N THR A 33 -17.83 4.40 -34.25
CA THR A 33 -18.85 5.45 -34.39
C THR A 33 -19.18 6.09 -33.04
N CYS A 34 -19.35 5.29 -31.98
CA CYS A 34 -19.56 5.78 -30.62
C CYS A 34 -18.39 6.64 -30.13
N LEU A 35 -17.14 6.22 -30.39
CA LEU A 35 -15.95 7.00 -30.02
C LEU A 35 -15.92 8.37 -30.71
N LYS A 36 -16.27 8.44 -32.00
CA LYS A 36 -16.36 9.71 -32.74
C LYS A 36 -17.43 10.65 -32.20
N TYR A 37 -18.53 10.13 -31.66
CA TYR A 37 -19.53 10.96 -30.99
C TYR A 37 -19.03 11.42 -29.62
N PHE A 38 -18.43 10.52 -28.86
CA PHE A 38 -17.88 10.79 -27.54
C PHE A 38 -16.86 11.93 -27.56
N GLU A 39 -15.94 11.94 -28.53
CA GLU A 39 -14.92 12.99 -28.70
C GLU A 39 -15.48 14.38 -29.02
N LYS A 40 -16.72 14.46 -29.54
CA LYS A 40 -17.37 15.74 -29.87
C LYS A 40 -18.17 16.34 -28.71
N TRP A 41 -18.46 15.53 -27.69
CA TRP A 41 -19.26 15.94 -26.54
C TRP A 41 -18.43 16.76 -25.54
N SER A 42 -19.12 17.55 -24.72
CA SER A 42 -18.46 18.26 -23.62
C SER A 42 -18.00 17.26 -22.53
N GLU A 43 -17.04 17.66 -21.69
CA GLU A 43 -16.59 16.82 -20.57
C GLU A 43 -17.76 16.39 -19.67
N ARG A 44 -18.74 17.28 -19.45
CA ARG A 44 -19.94 16.98 -18.68
C ARG A 44 -20.77 15.88 -19.34
N ASP A 45 -21.03 16.01 -20.64
CA ASP A 45 -21.83 15.05 -21.40
C ASP A 45 -21.12 13.69 -21.51
N GLN A 46 -19.78 13.69 -21.63
CA GLN A 46 -18.96 12.48 -21.60
C GLN A 46 -19.10 11.74 -20.27
N VAL A 47 -18.98 12.44 -19.14
CA VAL A 47 -19.14 11.85 -17.81
C VAL A 47 -20.55 11.31 -17.63
N GLU A 48 -21.58 12.11 -17.94
CA GLU A 48 -22.98 11.69 -17.86
C GLU A 48 -23.25 10.45 -18.71
N PHE A 49 -22.71 10.40 -19.93
CA PHE A 49 -22.86 9.23 -20.80
C PHE A 49 -22.19 7.97 -20.21
N VAL A 50 -20.97 8.10 -19.67
CA VAL A 50 -20.28 6.97 -19.02
C VAL A 50 -21.05 6.50 -17.79
N GLU A 51 -21.59 7.41 -16.96
CA GLU A 51 -22.45 7.04 -15.83
C GLU A 51 -23.69 6.27 -16.27
N HIS A 52 -24.31 6.69 -17.38
CA HIS A 52 -25.42 5.96 -17.99
C HIS A 52 -25.00 4.57 -18.52
N LEU A 53 -23.79 4.40 -19.04
CA LEU A 53 -23.29 3.08 -19.43
C LEU A 53 -23.05 2.21 -18.19
N LEU A 54 -22.42 2.77 -17.15
CA LEU A 54 -22.14 2.06 -15.91
C LEU A 54 -23.43 1.61 -15.21
N SER A 55 -24.49 2.42 -15.20
CA SER A 55 -25.76 2.06 -14.55
C SER A 55 -26.46 0.84 -15.18
N ARG A 56 -26.10 0.48 -16.41
CA ARG A 56 -26.63 -0.70 -17.14
C ARG A 56 -25.75 -1.95 -16.99
N MET A 57 -24.60 -1.84 -16.34
CA MET A 57 -23.66 -2.94 -16.13
C MET A 57 -23.96 -3.71 -14.83
N CYS A 58 -23.57 -4.97 -14.78
CA CYS A 58 -23.68 -5.78 -13.57
C CYS A 58 -22.48 -5.58 -12.62
N HIS A 59 -22.62 -6.04 -11.37
CA HIS A 59 -21.58 -5.93 -10.34
C HIS A 59 -20.22 -6.51 -10.78
N TYR A 60 -20.20 -7.60 -11.55
CA TYR A 60 -18.96 -8.17 -12.07
C TYR A 60 -18.25 -7.22 -13.05
N GLN A 61 -19.00 -6.59 -13.97
CA GLN A 61 -18.46 -5.62 -14.91
C GLN A 61 -17.96 -4.37 -14.19
N HIS A 62 -18.68 -3.88 -13.17
CA HIS A 62 -18.21 -2.78 -12.32
C HIS A 62 -16.87 -3.10 -11.65
N GLY A 63 -16.70 -4.32 -11.12
CA GLY A 63 -15.43 -4.76 -10.56
C GLY A 63 -14.27 -4.74 -11.57
N HIS A 64 -14.55 -5.14 -12.82
CA HIS A 64 -13.57 -5.10 -13.90
C HIS A 64 -13.20 -3.66 -14.28
N ILE A 65 -14.19 -2.77 -14.47
CA ILE A 65 -13.95 -1.35 -14.77
C ILE A 65 -13.21 -0.65 -13.63
N ASN A 66 -13.60 -0.89 -12.38
CA ASN A 66 -12.91 -0.33 -11.22
C ASN A 66 -11.42 -0.73 -11.18
N SER A 67 -11.12 -2.00 -11.51
CA SER A 67 -9.73 -2.47 -11.60
C SER A 67 -8.94 -1.81 -12.73
N TYR A 68 -9.61 -1.47 -13.84
CA TYR A 68 -9.03 -0.71 -14.94
C TYR A 68 -8.81 0.78 -14.62
N LEU A 69 -9.73 1.40 -13.87
CA LEU A 69 -9.66 2.82 -13.47
C LEU A 69 -8.66 3.08 -12.35
N LYS A 70 -8.52 2.15 -11.39
CA LYS A 70 -7.62 2.33 -10.22
C LYS A 70 -6.21 2.80 -10.58
N PRO A 71 -5.49 2.22 -11.57
CA PRO A 71 -4.17 2.70 -11.98
C PRO A 71 -4.13 4.10 -12.58
N MET A 72 -5.25 4.61 -13.11
CA MET A 72 -5.36 5.96 -13.66
C MET A 72 -5.61 7.00 -12.57
N LEU A 73 -6.28 6.60 -11.48
CA LEU A 73 -6.68 7.49 -10.39
C LEU A 73 -5.72 7.47 -9.19
N GLN A 74 -5.08 6.33 -8.94
CA GLN A 74 -4.26 6.10 -7.76
C GLN A 74 -2.86 5.66 -8.17
N ARG A 75 -1.85 6.23 -7.50
CA ARG A 75 -0.44 5.85 -7.67
C ARG A 75 0.07 5.31 -6.34
N ASP A 76 0.50 4.05 -6.34
CA ASP A 76 1.22 3.48 -5.20
C ASP A 76 2.68 3.95 -5.23
N PHE A 77 2.94 5.14 -4.67
CA PHE A 77 4.27 5.74 -4.66
C PHE A 77 5.31 4.83 -3.99
N ILE A 78 4.94 4.16 -2.89
CA ILE A 78 5.85 3.33 -2.11
C ILE A 78 6.27 2.09 -2.90
N SER A 79 5.39 1.50 -3.71
CA SER A 79 5.74 0.38 -4.58
C SER A 79 6.37 0.81 -5.92
N LEU A 80 6.13 2.04 -6.39
CA LEU A 80 6.61 2.53 -7.69
C LEU A 80 8.01 3.15 -7.62
N LEU A 81 8.34 3.88 -6.55
CA LEU A 81 9.63 4.56 -6.40
C LEU A 81 10.82 3.58 -6.35
N PRO A 82 10.80 2.47 -5.59
CA PRO A 82 11.85 1.45 -5.63
C PRO A 82 12.10 0.88 -7.02
N LYS A 83 11.04 0.65 -7.82
CA LYS A 83 11.15 0.15 -9.20
C LYS A 83 11.86 1.13 -10.15
N LYS A 84 12.06 2.37 -9.72
CA LYS A 84 12.81 3.41 -10.44
C LYS A 84 14.17 3.71 -9.80
N GLY A 85 14.60 2.92 -8.81
CA GLY A 85 15.83 3.15 -8.04
C GLY A 85 15.74 4.35 -7.08
N LEU A 86 14.52 4.75 -6.71
CA LEU A 86 14.24 5.88 -5.82
C LEU A 86 13.81 5.41 -4.42
N ASP A 87 14.38 4.31 -3.94
CA ASP A 87 14.07 3.71 -2.63
C ASP A 87 14.17 4.74 -1.50
N HIS A 88 15.23 5.55 -1.50
CA HIS A 88 15.44 6.62 -0.53
C HIS A 88 14.29 7.65 -0.47
N VAL A 89 13.58 7.89 -1.58
CA VAL A 89 12.40 8.78 -1.60
C VAL A 89 11.21 8.10 -0.94
N ALA A 90 10.97 6.81 -1.22
CA ALA A 90 9.92 6.04 -0.56
C ALA A 90 10.16 5.96 0.97
N GLU A 91 11.41 5.70 1.36
CA GLU A 91 11.83 5.73 2.77
C GLU A 91 11.63 7.11 3.40
N SER A 92 11.96 8.18 2.68
CA SER A 92 11.79 9.56 3.16
C SER A 92 10.32 9.86 3.44
N ILE A 93 9.42 9.49 2.51
CA ILE A 93 7.96 9.64 2.69
C ILE A 93 7.51 8.91 3.96
N LEU A 94 7.86 7.63 4.11
CA LEU A 94 7.44 6.83 5.25
C LEU A 94 8.10 7.26 6.57
N SER A 95 9.27 7.91 6.52
CA SER A 95 9.95 8.40 7.73
C SER A 95 9.16 9.49 8.47
N TYR A 96 8.21 10.16 7.80
CA TYR A 96 7.34 11.16 8.42
C TYR A 96 6.24 10.55 9.29
N LEU A 97 5.91 9.27 9.13
CA LEU A 97 4.85 8.61 9.88
C LEU A 97 5.17 8.56 11.38
N ASP A 98 4.12 8.59 12.19
CA ASP A 98 4.17 8.21 13.61
C ASP A 98 4.14 6.68 13.75
N ALA A 99 4.21 6.19 15.00
CA ALA A 99 4.32 4.76 15.25
C ALA A 99 3.08 3.98 14.80
N ASP A 100 1.88 4.52 15.03
CA ASP A 100 0.62 3.87 14.68
C ASP A 100 0.44 3.83 13.16
N SER A 101 0.73 4.94 12.48
CA SER A 101 0.67 5.01 11.02
C SER A 101 1.75 4.14 10.37
N LEU A 102 2.94 4.02 10.99
CA LEU A 102 4.00 3.13 10.51
C LEU A 102 3.60 1.65 10.69
N CYS A 103 2.94 1.29 11.80
CA CYS A 103 2.33 -0.05 11.97
C CYS A 103 1.28 -0.33 10.90
N ALA A 104 0.40 0.63 10.62
CA ALA A 104 -0.60 0.48 9.56
C ALA A 104 0.06 0.32 8.18
N ALA A 105 1.12 1.08 7.91
CA ALA A 105 1.90 1.02 6.67
C ALA A 105 2.53 -0.37 6.45
N GLU A 106 3.01 -1.04 7.50
CA GLU A 106 3.52 -2.43 7.42
C GLU A 106 2.48 -3.44 6.92
N LEU A 107 1.19 -3.15 7.15
CA LEU A 107 0.08 -4.05 6.82
C LEU A 107 -0.55 -3.77 5.46
N VAL A 108 -0.11 -2.73 4.74
CA VAL A 108 -0.68 -2.37 3.43
C VAL A 108 -0.41 -3.48 2.40
N CYS A 109 0.85 -3.87 2.22
CA CYS A 109 1.24 -5.00 1.37
C CYS A 109 2.71 -5.41 1.63
N LYS A 110 3.15 -6.50 0.98
CA LYS A 110 4.53 -7.02 1.10
C LYS A 110 5.60 -6.01 0.67
N GLU A 111 5.31 -5.19 -0.34
CA GLU A 111 6.28 -4.21 -0.83
C GLU A 111 6.46 -3.05 0.16
N TRP A 112 5.36 -2.55 0.74
CA TRP A 112 5.43 -1.55 1.81
C TRP A 112 6.22 -2.08 3.01
N TYR A 113 5.94 -3.32 3.44
CA TYR A 113 6.71 -3.96 4.51
C TYR A 113 8.22 -4.07 4.18
N ARG A 114 8.55 -4.42 2.93
CA ARG A 114 9.94 -4.49 2.45
C ARG A 114 10.64 -3.14 2.56
N VAL A 115 10.04 -2.06 2.06
CA VAL A 115 10.59 -0.69 2.13
C VAL A 115 10.78 -0.25 3.59
N ILE A 116 9.82 -0.53 4.47
CA ILE A 116 9.91 -0.21 5.90
C ILE A 116 11.06 -0.95 6.58
N SER A 117 11.21 -2.24 6.25
CA SER A 117 12.21 -3.14 6.84
C SER A 117 13.62 -2.83 6.36
N GLU A 118 13.84 -2.78 5.05
CA GLU A 118 15.15 -2.48 4.45
C GLU A 118 15.58 -1.04 4.73
N GLY A 119 14.63 -0.10 4.74
CA GLY A 119 14.87 1.30 5.08
C GLY A 119 15.10 1.57 6.58
N MET A 120 15.06 0.53 7.42
CA MET A 120 15.27 0.61 8.88
C MET A 120 14.39 1.68 9.55
N LEU A 121 13.12 1.81 9.15
CA LEU A 121 12.30 2.95 9.55
C LEU A 121 11.98 2.99 11.04
N TRP A 122 11.86 1.84 11.71
CA TRP A 122 11.69 1.78 13.17
C TRP A 122 12.92 2.32 13.91
N LYS A 123 14.13 2.03 13.42
CA LYS A 123 15.37 2.61 13.96
C LYS A 123 15.38 4.12 13.78
N LYS A 124 15.08 4.61 12.56
CA LYS A 124 15.00 6.05 12.26
C LYS A 124 13.95 6.77 13.13
N LEU A 125 12.82 6.12 13.39
CA LEU A 125 11.76 6.65 14.25
C LEU A 125 12.23 6.80 15.70
N ILE A 126 12.88 5.77 16.27
CA ILE A 126 13.45 5.81 17.62
C ILE A 126 14.54 6.88 17.71
N GLU A 127 15.47 6.94 16.75
CA GLU A 127 16.51 7.97 16.69
C GLU A 127 15.95 9.39 16.65
N ARG A 128 14.87 9.61 15.88
CA ARG A 128 14.20 10.90 15.80
C ARG A 128 13.63 11.27 17.16
N LYS A 129 12.94 10.35 17.83
CA LYS A 129 12.40 10.57 19.18
C LYS A 129 13.51 10.88 20.20
N VAL A 130 14.62 10.14 20.20
CA VAL A 130 15.78 10.42 21.07
C VAL A 130 16.42 11.78 20.80
N ARG A 131 16.42 12.24 19.54
CA ARG A 131 16.94 13.57 19.19
C ARG A 131 16.03 14.70 19.69
N THR A 132 14.71 14.51 19.62
CA THR A 132 13.72 15.57 19.90
C THR A 132 13.16 15.56 21.32
N ASP A 133 13.24 14.44 22.04
CA ASP A 133 12.60 14.24 23.35
C ASP A 133 13.65 13.86 24.41
N SER A 134 13.75 14.67 25.47
CA SER A 134 14.71 14.49 26.55
C SER A 134 14.44 13.24 27.40
N LEU A 135 13.17 12.83 27.57
CA LEU A 135 12.82 11.61 28.29
C LEU A 135 13.33 10.39 27.53
N TRP A 136 13.10 10.37 26.21
CA TRP A 136 13.62 9.31 25.34
C TRP A 136 15.14 9.21 25.41
N ARG A 137 15.84 10.35 25.38
CA ARG A 137 17.30 10.38 25.50
C ARG A 137 17.77 9.83 26.86
N GLY A 138 17.17 10.29 27.95
CA GLY A 138 17.54 9.84 29.30
C GLY A 138 17.29 8.34 29.51
N LEU A 139 16.15 7.82 29.00
CA LEU A 139 15.85 6.39 29.04
C LEU A 139 16.81 5.58 28.16
N ALA A 140 17.17 6.08 26.98
CA ALA A 140 18.13 5.44 26.08
C ALA A 140 19.48 5.21 26.72
N GLU A 141 19.98 6.21 27.44
CA GLU A 141 21.24 6.15 28.16
C GLU A 141 21.16 5.22 29.37
N ARG A 142 20.13 5.39 30.22
CA ARG A 142 19.97 4.60 31.46
C ARG A 142 19.72 3.11 31.21
N ARG A 143 18.94 2.78 30.18
CA ARG A 143 18.60 1.40 29.81
C ARG A 143 19.60 0.80 28.82
N GLY A 144 20.58 1.57 28.34
CA GLY A 144 21.69 1.11 27.50
C GLY A 144 21.36 0.81 26.04
N TRP A 145 20.14 1.08 25.56
CA TRP A 145 19.79 0.86 24.15
C TRP A 145 20.26 1.98 23.21
N ILE A 146 20.78 3.09 23.75
CA ILE A 146 21.43 4.16 22.97
C ILE A 146 22.56 3.62 22.06
N GLN A 147 23.24 2.56 22.48
CA GLN A 147 24.36 1.95 21.75
C GLN A 147 23.95 1.34 20.39
N TYR A 148 22.66 1.05 20.19
CA TYR A 148 22.14 0.44 18.96
C TYR A 148 21.58 1.48 17.97
N LEU A 149 21.57 2.78 18.30
CA LEU A 149 20.90 3.78 17.46
C LEU A 149 21.82 4.43 16.45
N PHE A 150 22.91 5.08 16.87
CA PHE A 150 23.66 5.95 15.97
C PHE A 150 24.78 5.21 15.22
N LYS A 151 25.97 5.17 15.80
CA LYS A 151 27.14 4.47 15.23
C LYS A 151 27.38 3.19 16.02
N PRO A 152 27.47 2.02 15.36
CA PRO A 152 27.84 0.80 16.05
C PRO A 152 29.32 0.86 16.44
N LYS A 153 29.73 0.04 17.39
CA LYS A 153 31.14 -0.05 17.78
C LYS A 153 31.97 -0.59 16.60
N PRO A 154 33.28 -0.25 16.51
CA PRO A 154 34.15 -0.81 15.49
C PRO A 154 34.09 -2.35 15.49
N GLY A 155 33.76 -2.95 14.36
CA GLY A 155 33.63 -4.41 14.22
C GLY A 155 32.24 -4.97 14.53
N GLU A 156 31.30 -4.17 15.05
CA GLU A 156 29.92 -4.56 15.28
C GLU A 156 29.00 -4.01 14.18
N SER A 157 28.02 -4.81 13.76
CA SER A 157 26.92 -4.34 12.91
C SER A 157 25.72 -3.96 13.75
N HIS A 158 24.90 -3.04 13.23
CA HIS A 158 23.61 -2.76 13.84
C HIS A 158 22.71 -4.01 13.81
N PRO A 159 21.87 -4.21 14.84
CA PRO A 159 20.79 -5.19 14.78
C PRO A 159 19.92 -5.02 13.52
N ASN A 160 19.21 -6.08 13.13
CA ASN A 160 18.28 -6.05 12.01
C ASN A 160 17.01 -5.23 12.34
N HIS A 161 16.18 -4.97 11.33
CA HIS A 161 14.96 -4.16 11.49
C HIS A 161 13.98 -4.71 12.56
N SER A 162 13.87 -6.03 12.68
CA SER A 162 12.93 -6.67 13.62
C SER A 162 13.29 -6.45 15.08
N PHE A 163 14.58 -6.26 15.39
CA PHE A 163 15.02 -5.82 16.72
C PHE A 163 14.35 -4.49 17.11
N TYR A 164 14.44 -3.46 16.25
CA TYR A 164 13.89 -2.13 16.55
C TYR A 164 12.35 -2.16 16.60
N ARG A 165 11.72 -2.95 15.72
CA ARG A 165 10.27 -3.16 15.74
C ARG A 165 9.78 -3.73 17.07
N THR A 166 10.56 -4.61 17.68
CA THR A 166 10.27 -5.27 18.95
C THR A 166 10.69 -4.42 20.15
N LEU A 167 11.71 -3.58 19.98
CA LEU A 167 12.18 -2.65 21.00
C LEU A 167 11.17 -1.51 21.23
N PHE A 168 10.54 -1.00 20.18
CA PHE A 168 9.67 0.17 20.27
C PHE A 168 8.54 0.01 21.30
N PRO A 169 7.71 -1.06 21.30
CA PRO A 169 6.67 -1.25 22.32
C PRO A 169 7.22 -1.33 23.76
N LYS A 170 8.43 -1.88 23.95
CA LYS A 170 9.08 -1.94 25.27
C LYS A 170 9.48 -0.54 25.76
N ILE A 171 9.94 0.33 24.86
CA ILE A 171 10.23 1.73 25.20
C ILE A 171 8.95 2.46 25.62
N ILE A 172 7.84 2.26 24.89
CA ILE A 172 6.56 2.88 25.24
C ILE A 172 6.09 2.40 26.63
N GLN A 173 6.17 1.10 26.90
CA GLN A 173 5.85 0.56 28.22
C GLN A 173 6.72 1.20 29.31
N ASP A 174 8.03 1.32 29.10
CA ASP A 174 8.95 1.96 30.05
C ASP A 174 8.61 3.44 30.31
N ILE A 175 8.11 4.15 29.30
CA ILE A 175 7.67 5.55 29.42
C ILE A 175 6.39 5.64 30.25
N ASP A 176 5.43 4.75 30.04
CA ASP A 176 4.14 4.77 30.74
C ASP A 176 4.26 4.47 32.25
N VAL A 177 5.31 3.76 32.68
CA VAL A 177 5.60 3.50 34.11
C VAL A 177 6.61 4.46 34.76
N SER A 178 7.16 5.43 34.02
CA SER A 178 8.14 6.41 34.52
C SER A 178 7.50 7.72 34.96
#